data_AF-A0A8C3IT03-F1
#
_entry.id   AF-A0A8C3IT03-F1
#
_cell.length_a   1.000
_cell.length_b   1.000
_cell.length_c   1.000
_cell.angle_alpha   90.00
_cell.angle_beta   90.00
_cell.angle_gamma   90.00
#
_symmetry.space_group_name_H-M   'P 1'
#
loop_
_entity.id
_entity.type
_entity.pdbx_description
1 polymer ?
#
loop_
_entity_poly.entity_id
_entity_poly.type
_entity_poly.pdbx_seq_one_letter_code
_entity_poly.pdbx_strand_id
1 'polypeptide(L)' 'IVVFLPLNTTSLLQPMDQGVIASFKAYYLRSTFTQTIRTTEKEGGPTRKEFWKVFNIYHAVKNIGEAWNEVKQSNFNGV' A
#
# COMPACT_ATOMS: atom_id res chain seq x y z
N ILE A 1 23.09 -26.59 16.80
CA ILE A 1 23.41 -25.18 17.05
C ILE A 1 22.34 -24.35 16.34
N VAL A 2 21.59 -23.52 17.06
CA VAL A 2 20.61 -22.60 16.47
C VAL A 2 21.33 -21.27 16.27
N VAL A 3 21.48 -20.84 15.02
CA VAL A 3 22.11 -19.57 14.65
C VAL A 3 21.00 -18.53 14.51
N PHE A 4 21.03 -17.49 15.33
CA PHE A 4 20.13 -16.34 15.20
C PHE A 4 20.74 -15.33 14.23
N LEU A 5 19.92 -14.78 13.34
CA LEU A 5 20.31 -13.70 12.45
C LEU A 5 20.39 -12.36 13.21
N PRO A 6 21.22 -11.40 12.76
CA PRO A 6 21.32 -10.08 13.37
C PRO A 6 19.98 -9.33 13.38
N LEU A 7 19.86 -8.36 14.29
CA LEU A 7 18.66 -7.55 14.43
C LEU A 7 18.34 -6.85 13.09
N ASN A 8 17.08 -6.93 12.63
CA ASN A 8 16.58 -6.43 11.34
C ASN A 8 16.91 -7.26 10.09
N THR A 9 17.36 -8.52 10.23
CA THR A 9 17.51 -9.40 9.07
C THR A 9 16.15 -9.91 8.61
N THR A 10 15.62 -9.38 7.51
CA THR A 10 14.46 -9.95 6.82
C THR A 10 14.74 -11.43 6.51
N SER A 11 13.76 -12.30 6.74
CA SER A 11 13.94 -13.75 6.59
C SER A 11 14.53 -14.11 5.21
N LEU A 12 15.65 -14.83 5.19
CA LEU A 12 16.27 -15.40 3.98
C LEU A 12 15.31 -16.27 3.15
N LEU A 13 14.29 -16.84 3.79
CA LEU A 13 13.29 -17.71 3.18
C LEU A 13 12.02 -16.97 2.76
N GLN A 14 11.82 -15.73 3.20
CA GLN A 14 10.66 -14.94 2.81
C GLN A 14 11.12 -13.82 1.87
N PRO A 15 11.06 -14.04 0.54
CA PRO A 15 11.35 -13.03 -0.48
C PRO A 15 10.23 -11.99 -0.59
N MET A 16 9.51 -11.72 0.51
CA MET A 16 8.69 -10.53 0.66
C MET A 16 9.66 -9.36 0.85
N ASP A 17 10.38 -9.11 -0.23
CA ASP A 17 11.53 -8.24 -0.36
C ASP A 17 11.13 -6.78 -0.17
N GLN A 18 12.14 -5.92 -0.12
CA GLN A 18 11.91 -4.49 -0.15
C GLN A 18 11.11 -4.08 -1.40
N GLY A 19 11.24 -4.81 -2.53
CA GLY A 19 10.54 -4.57 -3.79
C GLY A 19 9.02 -4.73 -3.67
N VAL A 20 8.54 -5.83 -3.11
CA VAL A 20 7.11 -6.11 -2.87
C VAL A 20 6.54 -5.10 -1.89
N ILE A 21 7.23 -4.82 -0.78
CA ILE A 21 6.77 -3.83 0.21
C ILE A 21 6.71 -2.43 -0.39
N ALA A 22 7.73 -2.02 -1.16
CA ALA A 22 7.76 -0.72 -1.81
C ALA A 22 6.66 -0.59 -2.86
N SER A 23 6.49 -1.61 -3.69
CA SER A 23 5.44 -1.65 -4.73
C SER A 23 4.05 -1.60 -4.12
N PHE A 24 3.80 -2.41 -3.09
CA PHE A 24 2.55 -2.42 -2.34
C PHE A 24 2.23 -1.04 -1.75
N LYS A 25 3.20 -0.40 -1.07
CA LYS A 25 3.03 0.95 -0.51
C LYS A 25 2.73 1.97 -1.60
N ALA A 26 3.41 1.90 -2.75
CA ALA A 26 3.18 2.79 -3.88
C ALA A 26 1.77 2.62 -4.47
N TYR A 27 1.30 1.38 -4.64
CA TYR A 27 -0.04 1.09 -5.15
C TYR A 27 -1.13 1.52 -4.17
N TYR A 28 -0.95 1.28 -2.88
CA TYR A 28 -1.85 1.76 -1.83
C TYR A 28 -2.00 3.28 -1.87
N LEU A 29 -0.86 3.99 -1.94
CA LEU A 29 -0.84 5.45 -1.98
C LEU A 29 -1.51 5.99 -3.24
N ARG A 30 -1.20 5.38 -4.40
CA ARG A 30 -1.81 5.78 -5.67
C ARG A 30 -3.33 5.58 -5.67
N SER A 31 -3.84 4.44 -5.18
CA SER A 31 -5.30 4.24 -5.08
C SER A 31 -5.93 5.27 -4.16
N THR A 32 -5.32 5.50 -2.99
CA THR A 32 -5.83 6.47 -2.00
C THR A 32 -5.89 7.90 -2.55
N PHE A 33 -4.83 8.36 -3.22
CA PHE A 33 -4.83 9.68 -3.86
C PHE A 33 -5.79 9.77 -5.04
N THR A 34 -5.88 8.71 -5.85
CA THR A 34 -6.84 8.66 -6.96
C THR A 34 -8.28 8.81 -6.45
N GLN A 35 -8.64 8.10 -5.37
CA GLN A 35 -9.96 8.23 -4.75
C GLN A 35 -10.18 9.64 -4.16
N THR A 36 -9.15 10.22 -3.54
CA THR A 36 -9.22 11.58 -2.99
C THR A 36 -9.52 12.59 -4.10
N ILE A 37 -8.70 12.61 -5.16
CA ILE A 37 -8.82 13.52 -6.30
C ILE A 37 -10.18 13.36 -6.98
N ARG A 38 -10.56 12.12 -7.34
CA ARG A 38 -11.85 11.83 -7.99
C ARG A 38 -13.05 12.23 -7.16
N THR A 39 -12.93 12.23 -5.84
CA THR A 39 -14.02 12.64 -4.96
C THR A 39 -14.08 14.15 -4.81
N THR A 40 -12.91 14.81 -4.69
CA THR A 40 -12.83 16.25 -4.45
C THR A 40 -13.03 17.10 -5.70
N GLU A 41 -12.76 16.57 -6.90
CA GLU A 41 -12.92 17.31 -8.16
C GLU A 41 -14.33 17.21 -8.76
N LYS A 42 -15.20 16.37 -8.20
CA LYS A 42 -16.61 16.33 -8.59
C LYS A 42 -17.28 17.67 -8.26
N GLU A 43 -18.18 18.12 -9.13
CA GLU A 43 -19.01 19.29 -8.85
C GLU A 43 -19.84 19.04 -7.57
N GLY A 44 -19.74 19.95 -6.59
CA GLY A 44 -20.31 19.75 -5.26
C GLY A 44 -19.59 18.70 -4.39
N GLY A 45 -18.40 18.25 -4.81
CA GLY A 45 -17.58 17.30 -4.07
C GLY A 45 -17.04 17.86 -2.75
N PRO A 46 -16.70 16.99 -1.78
CA PRO A 46 -16.15 17.43 -0.50
C PRO A 46 -14.75 18.03 -0.67
N THR A 47 -14.36 18.89 0.27
CA THR A 47 -12.97 19.31 0.41
C THR A 47 -12.07 18.12 0.80
N ARG A 48 -10.75 18.24 0.57
CA ARG A 48 -9.78 17.23 1.04
C ARG A 48 -9.91 16.94 2.54
N LYS A 49 -10.20 17.95 3.36
CA LYS A 49 -10.39 17.78 4.81
C LYS A 49 -11.61 16.93 5.12
N GLU A 50 -12.72 17.16 4.43
CA GLU A 50 -13.96 16.40 4.61
C GLU A 50 -13.80 14.96 4.12
N PHE A 51 -13.11 14.74 2.99
CA PHE A 51 -12.76 13.41 2.52
C PHE A 51 -12.02 12.61 3.61
N TRP A 52 -10.98 13.20 4.22
CA TRP A 52 -10.23 12.51 5.27
C TRP A 52 -11.01 12.30 6.57
N LYS A 53 -12.02 13.13 6.87
CA LYS A 53 -12.92 12.90 8.02
C LYS A 53 -13.82 11.67 7.84
N VAL A 54 -14.21 11.36 6.59
CA VAL A 54 -15.05 10.19 6.28
C VAL A 54 -14.22 8.95 5.96
N PHE A 55 -12.94 9.12 5.64
CA PHE A 55 -12.01 8.02 5.43
C PHE A 55 -11.82 7.22 6.73
N ASN A 56 -12.04 5.91 6.66
CA ASN A 56 -12.04 5.03 7.83
C ASN A 56 -11.37 3.69 7.52
N ILE A 57 -11.32 2.79 8.50
CA ILE A 57 -10.63 1.50 8.39
C ILE A 57 -11.19 0.65 7.24
N TYR A 58 -12.49 0.70 6.98
CA TYR A 58 -13.08 -0.03 5.86
C TYR A 58 -12.49 0.41 4.51
N HIS A 59 -12.32 1.71 4.29
CA HIS A 59 -11.66 2.25 3.10
C HIS A 59 -10.19 1.82 3.02
N ALA A 60 -9.48 1.84 4.15
CA ALA A 60 -8.09 1.39 4.21
C ALA A 60 -7.96 -0.10 3.84
N VAL A 61 -8.81 -0.97 4.39
CA VAL A 61 -8.81 -2.42 4.07
C VAL A 61 -9.10 -2.65 2.58
N LYS A 62 -10.04 -1.89 2.01
CA LYS A 62 -10.30 -1.96 0.57
C LYS A 62 -9.06 -1.57 -0.25
N ASN A 63 -8.40 -0.47 0.12
CA ASN A 63 -7.17 -0.02 -0.56
C ASN A 63 -6.02 -1.03 -0.40
N ILE A 64 -5.94 -1.75 0.72
CA ILE A 64 -4.99 -2.86 0.91
C ILE A 64 -5.27 -3.97 -0.10
N GLY A 65 -6.54 -4.39 -0.23
CA GLY A 65 -6.92 -5.42 -1.20
C GLY A 65 -6.62 -5.01 -2.64
N GLU A 66 -6.96 -3.78 -3.01
CA GLU A 66 -6.65 -3.22 -4.33
C GLU A 66 -5.14 -3.18 -4.58
N ALA A 67 -4.35 -2.65 -3.63
CA ALA A 67 -2.90 -2.57 -3.75
C ALA A 67 -2.24 -3.95 -3.85
N TRP A 68 -2.73 -4.93 -3.09
CA TRP A 68 -2.22 -6.29 -3.12
C TRP A 68 -2.47 -6.98 -4.47
N ASN A 69 -3.66 -6.78 -5.05
CA ASN A 69 -4.01 -7.33 -6.37
C ASN A 69 -3.12 -6.77 -7.50
N GLU A 70 -2.48 -5.62 -7.29
CA GLU A 70 -1.58 -5.02 -8.26
C GLU A 70 -0.12 -5.47 -8.12
N VAL A 71 0.25 -6.10 -7.00
CA VAL A 71 1.58 -6.69 -6.82
C VAL A 71 1.70 -7.91 -7.75
N LYS A 72 2.73 -7.91 -8.61
CA LYS A 72 3.03 -8.98 -9.57
C LYS A 72 4.35 -9.66 -9.22
N GLN A 73 4.60 -10.81 -9.84
CA GLN A 73 5.86 -11.55 -9.67
C GLN A 73 7.10 -10.72 -10.00
N SER A 74 7.00 -9.76 -10.93
CA SER A 74 8.09 -8.83 -11.25
C SER A 74 8.48 -7.90 -10.10
N ASN A 75 7.59 -7.69 -9.12
CA ASN A 75 7.87 -6.86 -7.95
C ASN A 75 8.71 -7.57 -6.88
N PHE A 76 8.90 -8.90 -7.00
CA PHE A 76 9.69 -9.74 -6.09
C PHE A 76 11.19 -9.76 -6.41
N ASN A 77 11.58 -9.14 -7.52
CA ASN A 77 12.98 -9.03 -7.95
C ASN A 77 13.48 -7.61 -7.70
N GLY A 78 13.29 -7.09 -6.48
CA GLY A 78 13.66 -5.72 -6.09
C GLY A 78 14.92 -5.23 -6.81
N VAL A 79 14.78 -4.13 -7.54
CA VAL A 79 15.88 -3.49 -8.29
C VAL A 79 16.98 -3.08 -7.31
#